data_AF-A0A7Y3XR95-F1
#
_entry.id   AF-A0A7Y3XR95-F1
#
_cell.length_a   1.000
_cell.length_b   1.000
_cell.length_c   1.000
_cell.angle_alpha   90.00
_cell.angle_beta   90.00
_cell.angle_gamma   90.00
#
_symmetry.space_group_name_H-M   'P 1'
#
loop_
_entity.id
_entity.type
_entity.pdbx_description
1 polymer ?
#
loop_
_entity_poly.entity_id
_entity_poly.type
_entity_poly.pdbx_seq_one_letter_code
_entity_poly.pdbx_strand_id
1 'polypeptide(L)'
;IAAAIALKDLAKLPVPKEVCEAYGVEGLEFGREYIIPKPLDARLITVVSDAVAKAAIESGVATLPYPKHYPLTSVDEVFNG
;
A
#
# COMPACT_ATOMS: atom_id res chain seq x y z
N ILE A 1 4.21 13.41 -1.72
CA ILE A 1 3.04 13.10 -2.59
C ILE A 1 2.94 11.62 -3.00
N ALA A 2 4.06 10.87 -3.10
CA ALA A 2 4.06 9.47 -3.57
C ALA A 2 3.07 8.56 -2.82
N ALA A 3 3.03 8.62 -1.48
CA ALA A 3 2.07 7.84 -0.69
C ALA A 3 0.61 8.12 -1.05
N ALA A 4 0.23 9.39 -1.21
CA ALA A 4 -1.13 9.77 -1.57
C ALA A 4 -1.52 9.29 -2.98
N ILE A 5 -0.57 9.34 -3.92
CA ILE A 5 -0.76 8.82 -5.29
C ILE A 5 -0.95 7.31 -5.25
N ALA A 6 -0.10 6.60 -4.51
CA ALA A 6 -0.17 5.15 -4.33
C ALA A 6 -1.51 4.70 -3.72
N LEU A 7 -2.01 5.41 -2.70
CA LEU A 7 -3.34 5.16 -2.12
C LEU A 7 -4.47 5.38 -3.13
N LYS A 8 -4.41 6.49 -3.88
CA LYS A 8 -5.40 6.84 -4.90
C LYS A 8 -5.44 5.80 -6.02
N ASP A 9 -4.29 5.29 -6.44
CA ASP A 9 -4.21 4.25 -7.47
C ASP A 9 -4.65 2.88 -6.93
N LEU A 10 -4.26 2.52 -5.71
CA LEU A 10 -4.70 1.28 -5.05
C LEU A 10 -6.22 1.22 -4.85
N ALA A 11 -6.85 2.34 -4.46
CA ALA A 11 -8.30 2.40 -4.25
C ALA A 11 -9.11 2.07 -5.51
N LYS A 12 -8.52 2.26 -6.70
CA LYS A 12 -9.15 2.01 -8.00
C LYS A 12 -8.95 0.57 -8.49
N LEU A 13 -8.08 -0.19 -7.85
CA LEU A 13 -7.85 -1.59 -8.20
C LEU A 13 -8.93 -2.48 -7.56
N PRO A 14 -9.31 -3.59 -8.20
CA PRO A 14 -10.19 -4.58 -7.61
C PRO A 14 -9.71 -4.98 -6.21
N VAL A 15 -10.65 -5.05 -5.27
CA VAL A 15 -10.35 -5.43 -3.89
C VAL A 15 -10.38 -6.96 -3.77
N PRO A 16 -9.31 -7.60 -3.24
CA PRO A 16 -9.29 -9.05 -3.03
C PRO A 16 -10.43 -9.51 -2.13
N LYS A 17 -10.90 -10.73 -2.37
CA LYS A 17 -11.99 -11.32 -1.60
C LYS A 17 -11.62 -11.44 -0.12
N GLU A 18 -10.37 -11.75 0.21
CA GLU A 18 -9.92 -11.85 1.62
C GLU A 18 -10.13 -10.54 2.38
N VAL A 19 -9.93 -9.39 1.72
CA VAL A 19 -10.15 -8.07 2.34
C VAL A 19 -11.66 -7.86 2.56
N CYS A 20 -12.49 -8.15 1.57
CA CYS A 20 -13.95 -8.05 1.71
C CYS A 20 -14.49 -8.95 2.83
N GLU A 21 -14.01 -10.19 2.91
CA GLU A 21 -14.36 -11.15 3.96
C GLU A 21 -13.92 -10.66 5.35
N ALA A 22 -12.70 -10.13 5.48
CA ALA A 22 -12.21 -9.58 6.75
C ALA A 22 -13.05 -8.38 7.25
N TYR A 23 -13.65 -7.63 6.33
CA TYR A 23 -14.52 -6.49 6.63
C TYR A 23 -16.02 -6.83 6.65
N GLY A 24 -16.40 -8.09 6.40
CA GLY A 24 -17.80 -8.53 6.42
C GLY A 24 -18.67 -7.88 5.33
N VAL A 25 -18.09 -7.58 4.17
CA VAL A 25 -18.78 -6.94 3.03
C VAL A 25 -18.75 -7.84 1.80
N GLU A 26 -19.78 -7.77 0.97
CA GLU A 26 -19.85 -8.59 -0.26
C GLU A 26 -18.89 -8.13 -1.35
N GLY A 27 -18.54 -6.84 -1.36
CA GLY A 27 -17.62 -6.25 -2.31
C GLY A 27 -17.23 -4.82 -1.93
N LEU A 28 -16.07 -4.39 -2.39
CA LEU A 28 -15.57 -3.02 -2.28
C LEU A 28 -15.11 -2.58 -3.65
N GLU A 29 -15.71 -1.50 -4.17
CA GLU A 29 -15.38 -0.91 -5.46
C GLU A 29 -15.23 0.59 -5.31
N PHE A 30 -14.32 1.17 -6.08
CA PHE A 30 -14.09 2.61 -6.05
C PHE A 30 -15.39 3.38 -6.33
N GLY A 31 -15.81 4.21 -5.39
CA GLY A 31 -17.08 4.93 -5.47
C GLY A 31 -17.32 5.81 -4.25
N ARG A 32 -18.50 6.42 -4.19
CA ARG A 32 -18.88 7.34 -3.11
C ARG A 32 -18.64 6.75 -1.71
N GLU A 33 -18.90 5.45 -1.55
CA GLU A 33 -18.80 4.73 -0.29
C GLU A 33 -17.41 4.09 -0.05
N TYR A 34 -16.52 4.14 -1.04
CA TYR A 34 -15.16 3.60 -0.97
C TYR A 34 -14.21 4.42 -1.85
N ILE A 35 -13.68 5.50 -1.28
CA ILE A 35 -12.73 6.40 -1.94
C ILE A 35 -11.28 6.16 -1.53
N ILE A 36 -11.07 5.46 -0.41
CA ILE A 36 -9.75 5.12 0.15
C ILE A 36 -9.76 3.67 0.65
N PRO A 37 -8.63 2.93 0.54
CA PRO A 37 -8.53 1.57 1.05
C PRO A 37 -8.73 1.53 2.57
N LYS A 38 -9.20 0.38 3.07
CA LYS A 38 -9.40 0.20 4.52
C LYS A 38 -8.06 0.03 5.24
N PRO A 39 -7.91 0.50 6.49
CA PRO A 39 -6.61 0.52 7.18
C PRO A 39 -5.89 -0.84 7.32
N LEU A 40 -6.63 -1.95 7.36
CA LEU A 40 -6.08 -3.31 7.47
C LEU A 40 -6.04 -4.05 6.13
N ASP A 41 -6.16 -3.33 5.01
CA ASP A 41 -5.90 -3.90 3.70
C ASP A 41 -4.41 -4.21 3.57
N ALA A 42 -4.06 -5.50 3.54
CA ALA A 42 -2.67 -5.96 3.50
C ALA A 42 -1.89 -5.40 2.30
N ARG A 43 -2.55 -5.01 1.21
CA ARG A 43 -1.89 -4.42 0.03
C ARG A 43 -1.25 -3.06 0.33
N LEU A 44 -1.71 -2.37 1.38
CA LEU A 44 -1.20 -1.05 1.74
C LEU A 44 0.28 -1.07 2.06
N ILE A 45 0.76 -2.06 2.81
CA ILE A 45 2.16 -2.09 3.23
C ILE A 45 3.08 -2.23 2.02
N THR A 46 2.72 -3.10 1.08
CA THR A 46 3.48 -3.34 -0.15
C THR A 46 3.51 -2.11 -1.04
N VAL A 47 2.33 -1.57 -1.37
CA VAL A 47 2.20 -0.54 -2.41
C VAL A 47 2.69 0.83 -1.91
N VAL A 48 2.38 1.19 -0.67
CA VAL A 48 2.74 2.51 -0.14
C VAL A 48 4.22 2.57 0.22
N SER A 49 4.79 1.53 0.85
CA SER A 49 6.21 1.52 1.19
C SER A 49 7.10 1.59 -0.05
N ASP A 50 6.79 0.78 -1.07
CA ASP A 50 7.50 0.78 -2.36
C ASP A 50 7.49 2.17 -3.02
N ALA A 51 6.30 2.78 -3.14
CA ALA A 51 6.17 4.10 -3.76
C ALA A 51 6.96 5.19 -3.02
N VAL A 52 6.98 5.16 -1.68
CA VAL A 52 7.74 6.12 -0.88
C VAL A 52 9.25 5.88 -0.99
N ALA A 53 9.70 4.62 -0.94
CA ALA A 53 11.12 4.29 -1.07
C ALA A 53 11.67 4.69 -2.44
N LYS A 54 10.93 4.41 -3.53
CA LYS A 54 11.29 4.87 -4.88
C LYS A 54 11.39 6.38 -4.94
N ALA A 55 10.38 7.10 -4.46
CA ALA A 55 10.37 8.55 -4.48
C ALA A 55 11.50 9.17 -3.63
N ALA A 56 11.87 8.55 -2.51
CA ALA A 56 12.99 9.02 -1.68
C ALA A 56 14.34 8.91 -2.41
N ILE A 57 14.54 7.86 -3.22
CA ILE A 57 15.73 7.68 -4.04
C ILE A 57 15.74 8.66 -5.21
N GLU A 58 14.63 8.77 -5.93
CA GLU A 58 14.50 9.67 -7.08
C GLU A 58 14.70 11.15 -6.69
N SER A 59 14.25 11.53 -5.50
CA SER A 59 14.47 12.89 -4.97
C SER A 59 15.84 13.11 -4.35
N GLY A 60 16.67 12.06 -4.23
CA GLY A 60 18.02 12.13 -3.66
C GLY A 60 18.06 12.34 -2.14
N VAL A 61 16.91 12.28 -1.45
CA VAL A 61 16.87 12.39 0.03
C VAL A 61 17.26 11.07 0.71
N ALA A 62 17.10 9.94 0.02
CA ALA A 62 17.51 8.65 0.54
C ALA A 62 19.05 8.55 0.62
N THR A 63 19.56 8.19 1.80
CA THR A 63 20.99 7.92 2.03
C THR A 63 21.40 6.49 1.71
N LEU A 64 20.42 5.62 1.44
CA LEU A 64 20.59 4.21 1.12
C LEU A 64 19.95 3.90 -0.25
N PRO A 65 20.45 2.87 -0.96
CA PRO A 65 19.81 2.41 -2.20
C PRO A 65 18.46 1.74 -1.90
N TYR A 66 17.74 1.38 -2.96
CA TYR A 66 16.48 0.67 -2.83
C TYR A 66 16.64 -0.62 -1.99
N PRO A 67 15.83 -0.81 -0.93
CA PRO A 67 16.00 -1.96 -0.03
C PRO A 67 15.86 -3.29 -0.77
N LYS A 68 16.73 -4.26 -0.46
CA LYS A 68 16.74 -5.57 -1.15
C LYS A 68 15.50 -6.42 -0.85
N HIS A 69 14.90 -6.24 0.33
CA HIS A 69 13.72 -6.97 0.79
C HIS A 69 12.40 -6.27 0.42
N TYR A 70 12.45 -5.24 -0.43
CA TYR A 70 11.24 -4.61 -0.93
C TYR A 70 10.72 -5.29 -2.20
N PRO A 71 9.40 -5.22 -2.45
CA PRO A 71 8.40 -4.53 -1.63
C PRO A 71 8.04 -5.34 -0.37
N LEU A 72 7.72 -4.64 0.72
CA LEU A 72 7.36 -5.29 1.97
C LEU A 72 6.06 -6.10 1.82
N THR A 73 5.99 -7.26 2.45
CA THR A 73 4.79 -8.13 2.39
C THR A 73 4.02 -8.20 3.70
N SER A 74 4.66 -7.86 4.83
CA SER A 74 4.05 -7.87 6.17
C SER A 74 4.58 -6.73 7.04
N VAL A 75 3.82 -6.40 8.08
CA VAL A 75 4.24 -5.49 9.16
C VAL A 75 5.45 -6.03 9.92
N ASP A 76 5.60 -7.35 10.00
CA ASP A 76 6.74 -7.97 10.68
C ASP A 76 8.08 -7.63 10.02
N GLU A 77 8.10 -7.50 8.69
CA GLU A 77 9.29 -7.11 7.93
C GLU A 77 9.72 -5.66 8.22
N VAL A 78 8.83 -4.83 8.76
CA VAL A 78 9.15 -3.45 9.17
C VAL A 78 9.90 -3.43 10.50
N PHE A 79 9.48 -4.27 11.45
CA PHE A 79 9.99 -4.22 12.83
C PHE A 79 11.09 -5.25 13.10
N ASN A 80 11.16 -6.32 12.32
CA ASN A 80 12.08 -7.44 12.51
C ASN A 80 13.03 -7.68 11.32
N GLY A 81 13.00 -6.80 10.30
CA GLY A 81 13.80 -6.88 9.06
C GLY A 81 15.16 -6.21 9.13
#